data_AF-G6XKS8-F1
#
_entry.id   AF-G6XKS8-F1
#
_cell.length_a   1.000
_cell.length_b   1.000
_cell.length_c   1.000
_cell.angle_alpha   90.00
_cell.angle_beta   90.00
_cell.angle_gamma   90.00
#
_symmetry.space_group_name_H-M   'P 1'
#
loop_
_entity.id
_entity.type
_entity.pdbx_description
1 polymer ?
#
loop_
_entity_poly.entity_id
_entity_poly.type
_entity_poly.pdbx_seq_one_letter_code
_entity_poly.pdbx_strand_id
1 'polypeptide(L)'
;MDPHHSRAAIYPPAEMVQRRSGEAKIGCTITETVDAENCRVLSATAPDFGLAGLYAVLASKFLPAYRNGQPVSIPWEKTFSFHVSPHTDVPVLDKNHTRLPIYPASIEKGNIQGKINVTCEIDQTGVAHDCTSQDVPEPLRVVAIAYFTQARYYPALRNGSPVTAPFHGSINWSAAHPDDQDGFR
;
A
#
# COMPACT_ATOMS: atom_id res chain seq x y z
N MET A 1 -21.01 -4.89 -0.70
CA MET A 1 -20.17 -3.90 0.02
C MET A 1 -20.55 -2.53 -0.46
N ASP A 2 -20.63 -1.57 0.46
CA ASP A 2 -20.75 -0.16 0.12
C ASP A 2 -19.42 0.33 -0.48
N PRO A 3 -19.37 0.84 -1.72
CA PRO A 3 -18.13 1.33 -2.31
C PRO A 3 -17.49 2.47 -1.52
N HIS A 4 -18.26 3.33 -0.85
CA HIS A 4 -17.74 4.47 -0.09
C HIS A 4 -17.22 4.09 1.30
N HIS A 5 -17.64 2.94 1.82
CA HIS A 5 -17.26 2.44 3.15
C HIS A 5 -16.65 1.04 3.10
N SER A 6 -16.04 0.70 1.96
CA SER A 6 -15.28 -0.53 1.80
C SER A 6 -13.81 -0.33 2.16
N ARG A 7 -13.21 -1.33 2.81
CA ARG A 7 -11.78 -1.41 3.05
C ARG A 7 -11.14 -2.28 1.98
N ALA A 8 -10.03 -1.81 1.43
CA ALA A 8 -9.19 -2.62 0.56
C ALA A 8 -8.49 -3.72 1.38
N ALA A 9 -8.23 -4.87 0.74
CA ALA A 9 -7.37 -5.86 1.34
C ALA A 9 -5.93 -5.39 1.31
N ILE A 10 -5.27 -5.39 2.47
CA ILE A 10 -3.86 -5.08 2.59
C ILE A 10 -3.08 -6.30 2.11
N TYR A 11 -2.10 -6.07 1.22
CA TYR A 11 -1.23 -7.14 0.74
C TYR A 11 -0.49 -7.79 1.92
N PRO A 12 -0.51 -9.12 2.09
CA PRO A 12 0.16 -9.76 3.21
C PRO A 12 1.69 -9.58 3.16
N PRO A 13 2.33 -9.09 4.23
CA PRO A 13 3.79 -8.87 4.23
C PRO A 13 4.61 -10.12 3.91
N ALA A 14 4.21 -11.29 4.44
CA ALA A 14 4.91 -12.55 4.19
C ALA A 14 4.92 -12.96 2.70
N GLU A 15 3.82 -12.68 2.00
CA GLU A 15 3.67 -12.91 0.56
C GLU A 15 4.44 -11.88 -0.26
N MET A 16 4.50 -10.63 0.23
CA MET A 16 5.24 -9.55 -0.43
C MET A 16 6.75 -9.77 -0.38
N VAL A 17 7.29 -10.24 0.75
CA VAL A 17 8.71 -10.64 0.89
C VAL A 17 9.10 -11.65 -0.20
N GLN A 18 8.19 -12.57 -0.52
CA GLN A 18 8.43 -13.64 -1.48
C GLN A 18 7.97 -13.29 -2.91
N ARG A 19 7.50 -12.05 -3.13
CA ARG A 19 6.98 -11.55 -4.42
C ARG A 19 5.96 -12.53 -5.04
N ARG A 20 5.08 -13.12 -4.22
CA ARG A 20 4.05 -14.02 -4.71
C ARG A 20 2.76 -13.28 -4.92
N SER A 21 2.21 -13.30 -6.13
CA SER A 21 0.82 -12.91 -6.38
C SER A 21 -0.12 -14.04 -5.92
N GLY A 22 -1.40 -13.73 -5.71
CA GLY A 22 -2.38 -14.74 -5.36
C GLY A 22 -3.78 -14.18 -5.23
N GLU A 23 -4.73 -15.02 -4.84
CA GLU A 23 -6.13 -14.65 -4.70
C GLU A 23 -6.75 -15.22 -3.43
N ALA A 24 -7.82 -14.61 -2.97
CA ALA A 24 -8.66 -15.10 -1.88
C ALA A 24 -10.14 -14.85 -2.17
N LYS A 25 -10.96 -15.89 -2.05
CA LYS A 25 -12.41 -15.81 -2.14
C LYS A 25 -13.02 -15.90 -0.74
N ILE A 26 -13.76 -14.87 -0.36
CA ILE A 26 -14.43 -14.76 0.93
C ILE A 26 -15.94 -14.90 0.72
N GLY A 27 -16.60 -15.64 1.60
CA GLY A 27 -18.05 -15.78 1.64
C GLY A 27 -18.58 -15.34 3.00
N CYS A 28 -19.70 -14.63 3.00
CA CYS A 28 -20.44 -14.19 4.18
C CYS A 28 -21.94 -14.29 3.93
N THR A 29 -22.72 -14.14 4.99
CA THR A 29 -24.12 -13.77 4.92
C THR A 29 -24.25 -12.30 5.26
N ILE A 30 -24.87 -11.51 4.39
CA ILE A 30 -25.19 -10.10 4.68
C ILE A 30 -26.63 -10.07 5.17
N THR A 31 -26.83 -9.66 6.41
CA THR A 31 -28.14 -9.63 7.06
C THR A 31 -28.98 -8.43 6.59
N GLU A 32 -30.26 -8.46 6.94
CA GLU A 32 -31.18 -7.35 6.76
C GLU A 32 -30.76 -6.07 7.51
N THR A 33 -29.96 -6.19 8.58
CA THR A 33 -29.37 -5.09 9.35
C THR A 33 -28.02 -4.63 8.83
N VAL A 34 -27.61 -5.10 7.64
CA VAL A 34 -26.33 -4.83 6.97
C VAL A 34 -25.07 -5.31 7.69
N ASP A 35 -25.23 -6.26 8.59
CA ASP A 35 -24.11 -6.94 9.25
C ASP A 35 -23.59 -8.08 8.37
N ALA A 36 -22.27 -8.27 8.39
CA ALA A 36 -21.62 -9.39 7.72
C ALA A 36 -21.37 -10.50 8.74
N GLU A 37 -22.13 -11.58 8.63
CA GLU A 37 -22.08 -12.73 9.54
C GLU A 37 -21.54 -13.97 8.84
N ASN A 38 -21.09 -14.95 9.63
CA ASN A 38 -20.59 -16.24 9.16
C ASN A 38 -19.51 -16.11 8.07
N CYS A 39 -18.73 -15.03 8.13
CA CYS A 39 -17.68 -14.75 7.17
C CYS A 39 -16.56 -15.78 7.28
N ARG A 40 -16.17 -16.34 6.13
CA ARG A 40 -15.12 -17.36 6.04
C ARG A 40 -14.38 -17.29 4.72
N VAL A 41 -13.15 -17.78 4.74
CA VAL A 41 -12.36 -18.04 3.52
C VAL A 41 -12.96 -19.26 2.82
N LEU A 42 -13.43 -19.08 1.59
CA LEU A 42 -13.92 -20.17 0.75
C LEU A 42 -12.77 -20.84 -0.01
N SER A 43 -11.82 -20.04 -0.49
CA SER A 43 -10.59 -20.51 -1.12
C SER A 43 -9.52 -19.43 -1.06
N ALA A 44 -8.24 -19.80 -1.04
CA ALA A 44 -7.14 -18.86 -1.18
C ALA A 44 -5.90 -19.57 -1.77
N THR A 45 -5.10 -18.84 -2.56
CA THR A 45 -3.83 -19.35 -3.09
C THR A 45 -2.82 -19.64 -1.96
N ALA A 46 -2.87 -18.86 -0.89
CA ALA A 46 -2.12 -19.06 0.35
C ALA A 46 -2.98 -18.58 1.55
N PRO A 47 -2.77 -19.14 2.76
CA PRO A 47 -3.53 -18.76 3.95
C PRO A 47 -3.50 -17.25 4.24
N ASP A 48 -2.36 -16.60 4.00
CA ASP A 48 -2.17 -15.18 4.27
C ASP A 48 -3.05 -14.28 3.39
N PHE A 49 -3.27 -14.65 2.11
CA PHE A 49 -4.25 -13.95 1.26
C PHE A 49 -5.68 -14.11 1.76
N GLY A 50 -6.01 -15.33 2.22
CA GLY A 50 -7.32 -15.62 2.83
C GLY A 50 -7.59 -14.73 4.03
N LEU A 51 -6.61 -14.62 4.93
CA LEU A 51 -6.70 -13.79 6.12
C LEU A 51 -6.82 -12.30 5.76
N ALA A 52 -6.02 -11.80 4.83
CA ALA A 52 -6.10 -10.41 4.36
C ALA A 52 -7.46 -10.07 3.75
N GLY A 53 -8.00 -10.94 2.90
CA GLY A 53 -9.35 -10.79 2.32
C GLY A 53 -10.44 -10.79 3.40
N LEU A 54 -10.35 -11.72 4.37
CA LEU A 54 -11.31 -11.81 5.47
C LEU A 54 -11.30 -10.55 6.34
N TYR A 55 -10.11 -10.04 6.71
CA TYR A 55 -10.01 -8.78 7.46
C TYR A 55 -10.61 -7.59 6.70
N ALA A 56 -10.35 -7.49 5.39
CA ALA A 56 -10.93 -6.43 4.57
C ALA A 56 -12.46 -6.45 4.60
N VAL A 57 -13.05 -7.64 4.52
CA VAL A 57 -14.49 -7.85 4.60
C VAL A 57 -15.05 -7.46 5.97
N LEU A 58 -14.45 -7.94 7.05
CA LEU A 58 -14.89 -7.65 8.43
C LEU A 58 -14.75 -6.16 8.79
N ALA A 59 -13.79 -5.46 8.19
CA ALA A 59 -13.57 -4.03 8.41
C ALA A 59 -14.44 -3.11 7.53
N SER A 60 -15.29 -3.68 6.66
CA SER A 60 -16.09 -2.94 5.69
C SER A 60 -17.56 -2.79 6.10
N LYS A 61 -18.27 -1.84 5.48
CA LYS A 61 -19.72 -1.72 5.59
C LYS A 61 -20.43 -2.28 4.36
N PHE A 62 -21.66 -2.73 4.58
CA PHE A 62 -22.50 -3.33 3.55
C PHE A 62 -23.77 -2.51 3.34
N LEU A 63 -24.37 -2.71 2.18
CA LEU A 63 -25.69 -2.18 1.84
C LEU A 63 -26.69 -3.34 1.94
N PRO A 64 -27.94 -3.06 2.35
CA PRO A 64 -28.94 -4.10 2.47
C PRO A 64 -29.35 -4.57 1.09
N ALA A 65 -29.58 -5.88 0.96
CA ALA A 65 -30.27 -6.41 -0.20
C ALA A 65 -31.78 -6.26 0.01
N TYR A 66 -32.51 -5.91 -1.05
CA TYR A 66 -33.97 -5.76 -0.98
C TYR A 66 -34.68 -6.79 -1.83
N ARG A 67 -35.78 -7.33 -1.32
CA ARG A 67 -36.76 -8.12 -2.07
C ARG A 67 -38.14 -7.54 -1.80
N ASN A 68 -38.85 -7.13 -2.84
CA ASN A 68 -40.17 -6.48 -2.74
C ASN A 68 -40.19 -5.26 -1.78
N GLY A 69 -39.11 -4.47 -1.78
CA GLY A 69 -39.00 -3.28 -0.91
C GLY A 69 -38.65 -3.57 0.55
N GLN A 70 -38.48 -4.84 0.94
CA GLN A 70 -38.07 -5.21 2.29
C GLN A 70 -36.60 -5.68 2.31
N PRO A 71 -35.82 -5.30 3.34
CA PRO A 71 -34.46 -5.78 3.49
C PRO A 71 -34.46 -7.29 3.77
N VAL A 72 -33.53 -8.01 3.15
CA VAL A 72 -33.42 -9.47 3.25
C VAL A 72 -31.97 -9.91 3.43
N SER A 73 -31.79 -10.99 4.18
CA SER A 73 -30.50 -11.67 4.30
C SER A 73 -30.12 -12.42 3.02
N ILE A 74 -28.88 -12.25 2.55
CA ILE A 74 -28.38 -12.90 1.33
C ILE A 74 -26.98 -13.51 1.50
N PRO A 75 -26.66 -14.62 0.82
CA PRO A 75 -25.28 -15.03 0.66
C PRO A 75 -24.53 -14.01 -0.20
N TRP A 76 -23.30 -13.71 0.19
CA TRP A 76 -22.42 -12.78 -0.51
C TRP A 76 -21.03 -13.36 -0.62
N GLU A 77 -20.42 -13.20 -1.79
CA GLU A 77 -19.06 -13.65 -2.04
C GLU A 77 -18.26 -12.54 -2.72
N LYS A 78 -16.96 -12.49 -2.45
CA LYS A 78 -16.01 -11.62 -3.14
C LYS A 78 -14.66 -12.29 -3.29
N THR A 79 -14.10 -12.17 -4.49
CA THR A 79 -12.72 -12.52 -4.77
C THR A 79 -11.85 -11.26 -4.66
N PHE A 80 -10.76 -11.37 -3.92
CA PHE A 80 -9.68 -10.40 -3.85
C PHE A 80 -8.48 -10.95 -4.62
N SER A 81 -7.97 -10.18 -5.56
CA SER A 81 -6.75 -10.52 -6.31
C SER A 81 -5.61 -9.63 -5.83
N PHE A 82 -4.47 -10.25 -5.54
CA PHE A 82 -3.25 -9.62 -5.06
C PHE A 82 -2.17 -9.77 -6.13
N HIS A 83 -1.67 -8.65 -6.62
CA HIS A 83 -0.65 -8.62 -7.67
C HIS A 83 0.61 -7.96 -7.15
N VAL A 84 1.75 -8.62 -7.35
CA VAL A 84 3.06 -7.99 -7.22
C VAL A 84 3.60 -7.64 -8.61
N SER A 85 4.49 -6.66 -8.66
CA SER A 85 5.27 -6.38 -9.88
C SER A 85 5.98 -7.67 -10.36
N PRO A 86 5.93 -7.99 -11.66
CA PRO A 86 6.72 -9.09 -12.22
C PRO A 86 8.22 -8.79 -12.20
N HIS A 87 8.60 -7.51 -12.12
CA HIS A 87 9.98 -7.06 -11.98
C HIS A 87 10.40 -7.18 -10.53
N THR A 88 10.89 -8.37 -10.17
CA THR A 88 11.44 -8.64 -8.84
C THR A 88 12.86 -8.12 -8.70
N ASP A 89 13.53 -7.79 -9.80
CA ASP A 89 14.92 -7.34 -9.89
C ASP A 89 15.15 -5.90 -9.41
N VAL A 90 14.08 -5.19 -9.04
CA VAL A 90 14.13 -3.86 -8.42
C VAL A 90 13.56 -3.87 -7.01
N PRO A 91 14.12 -3.08 -6.08
CA PRO A 91 13.52 -2.90 -4.77
C PRO A 91 12.13 -2.25 -4.87
N VAL A 92 11.27 -2.51 -3.90
CA VAL A 92 9.95 -1.86 -3.81
C VAL A 92 9.77 -1.18 -2.47
N LEU A 93 9.41 0.09 -2.53
CA LEU A 93 9.02 0.90 -1.39
C LEU A 93 7.73 0.34 -0.75
N ASP A 94 7.81 -0.05 0.51
CA ASP A 94 6.65 -0.40 1.33
C ASP A 94 5.96 0.88 1.82
N LYS A 95 5.13 1.47 0.96
CA LYS A 95 4.39 2.70 1.29
C LYS A 95 3.48 2.56 2.51
N ASN A 96 2.94 1.36 2.77
CA ASN A 96 1.99 1.14 3.86
C ASN A 96 2.66 1.14 5.24
N HIS A 97 3.95 0.80 5.30
CA HIS A 97 4.71 0.76 6.55
C HIS A 97 5.83 1.80 6.63
N THR A 98 5.98 2.61 5.58
CA THR A 98 6.86 3.79 5.57
C THR A 98 6.10 4.98 6.16
N ARG A 99 6.75 5.72 7.07
CA ARG A 99 6.17 6.96 7.59
C ARG A 99 6.09 7.98 6.47
N LEU A 100 4.95 8.66 6.34
CA LEU A 100 4.83 9.80 5.43
C LEU A 100 5.88 10.87 5.81
N PRO A 101 6.55 11.49 4.83
CA PRO A 101 7.50 12.54 5.13
C PRO A 101 6.78 13.76 5.68
N ILE A 102 7.47 14.51 6.54
CA ILE A 102 6.95 15.73 7.14
C ILE A 102 7.47 16.90 6.33
N TYR A 103 6.55 17.78 5.95
CA TYR A 103 6.90 19.03 5.29
C TYR A 103 7.47 20.04 6.31
N PRO A 104 8.72 20.52 6.18
CA PRO A 104 9.28 21.46 7.14
C PRO A 104 8.65 22.85 7.00
N ALA A 105 8.34 23.47 8.14
CA ALA A 105 7.74 24.80 8.21
C ALA A 105 8.55 25.91 7.49
N SER A 106 9.87 25.74 7.33
CA SER A 106 10.71 26.68 6.58
C SER A 106 10.48 26.62 5.07
N ILE A 107 10.15 25.45 4.52
CA ILE A 107 9.87 25.24 3.09
C ILE A 107 8.45 25.73 2.76
N GLU A 108 7.52 25.50 3.68
CA GLU A 108 6.14 25.99 3.61
C GLU A 108 6.07 27.51 3.49
N LYS A 109 6.75 28.23 4.40
CA LYS A 109 6.81 29.69 4.36
C LYS A 109 7.43 30.25 3.08
N GLY A 110 8.29 29.47 2.43
CA GLY A 110 8.95 29.83 1.17
C GLY A 110 8.16 29.45 -0.09
N ASN A 111 7.03 28.74 0.04
CA ASN A 111 6.24 28.20 -1.08
C ASN A 111 7.10 27.43 -2.11
N ILE A 112 8.09 26.67 -1.63
CA ILE A 112 9.02 25.95 -2.50
C ILE A 112 8.37 24.64 -2.96
N GLN A 113 8.30 24.41 -4.26
CA GLN A 113 7.64 23.28 -4.90
C GLN A 113 8.57 22.58 -5.88
N GLY A 114 8.24 21.34 -6.28
CA GLY A 114 8.94 20.66 -7.36
C GLY A 114 8.89 19.15 -7.25
N LYS A 115 9.37 18.44 -8.28
CA LYS A 115 9.57 17.00 -8.26
C LYS A 115 11.04 16.69 -8.00
N ILE A 116 11.29 15.84 -7.02
CA ILE A 116 12.63 15.43 -6.60
C ILE A 116 12.76 13.94 -6.88
N ASN A 117 13.82 13.58 -7.60
CA ASN A 117 14.17 12.18 -7.83
C ASN A 117 15.33 11.82 -6.91
N VAL A 118 15.20 10.69 -6.21
CA VAL A 118 16.23 10.17 -5.32
C VAL A 118 16.61 8.78 -5.81
N THR A 119 17.92 8.53 -5.90
CA THR A 119 18.47 7.20 -6.13
C THR A 119 19.14 6.73 -4.86
N CYS A 120 18.82 5.53 -4.39
CA CYS A 120 19.46 4.88 -3.24
C CYS A 120 19.92 3.48 -3.64
N GLU A 121 20.92 2.94 -2.95
CA GLU A 121 21.18 1.51 -2.93
C GLU A 121 20.36 0.87 -1.82
N ILE A 122 19.63 -0.19 -2.15
CA ILE A 122 18.86 -0.97 -1.17
C ILE A 122 19.56 -2.30 -1.00
N ASP A 123 19.98 -2.61 0.22
CA ASP A 123 20.67 -3.86 0.52
C ASP A 123 19.74 -5.09 0.57
N GLN A 124 20.34 -6.26 0.79
CA GLN A 124 19.64 -7.55 0.87
C GLN A 124 18.62 -7.63 2.01
N THR A 125 18.71 -6.74 3.01
CA THR A 125 17.79 -6.66 4.14
C THR A 125 16.70 -5.60 3.94
N GLY A 126 16.75 -4.85 2.84
CA GLY A 126 15.81 -3.76 2.54
C GLY A 126 16.19 -2.43 3.17
N VAL A 127 17.44 -2.26 3.63
CA VAL A 127 17.92 -1.00 4.20
C VAL A 127 18.50 -0.13 3.08
N ALA A 128 18.07 1.13 3.04
CA ALA A 128 18.56 2.12 2.09
C ALA A 128 19.87 2.75 2.57
N HIS A 129 20.82 2.90 1.65
CA HIS A 129 22.06 3.65 1.85
C HIS A 129 22.47 4.36 0.54
N ASP A 130 23.49 5.21 0.62
CA ASP A 130 24.04 5.96 -0.51
C ASP A 130 22.99 6.75 -1.33
N CYS A 131 21.97 7.27 -0.64
CA CYS A 131 20.89 8.04 -1.24
C CYS A 131 21.36 9.40 -1.77
N THR A 132 21.07 9.69 -3.03
CA THR A 132 21.48 10.93 -3.71
C THR A 132 20.36 11.53 -4.56
N SER A 133 20.41 12.85 -4.72
CA SER A 133 19.53 13.63 -5.61
C SER A 133 20.36 14.73 -6.27
N GLN A 134 20.21 14.91 -7.57
CA GLN A 134 20.93 15.92 -8.35
C GLN A 134 20.02 17.13 -8.63
N ASP A 135 20.61 18.33 -8.72
CA ASP A 135 19.96 19.56 -9.21
C ASP A 135 18.67 20.00 -8.50
N VAL A 136 18.60 19.89 -7.17
CA VAL A 136 17.44 20.27 -6.34
C VAL A 136 17.82 21.30 -5.26
N PRO A 137 16.97 22.31 -4.98
CA PRO A 137 17.17 23.25 -3.87
C PRO A 137 17.37 22.55 -2.53
N GLU A 138 18.34 23.02 -1.75
CA GLU A 138 18.83 22.26 -0.58
C GLU A 138 17.74 21.86 0.44
N PRO A 139 16.80 22.74 0.84
CA PRO A 139 15.77 22.34 1.80
C PRO A 139 14.95 21.13 1.33
N LEU A 140 14.59 21.07 0.04
CA LEU A 140 13.84 19.95 -0.55
C LEU A 140 14.69 18.68 -0.71
N ARG A 141 15.98 18.86 -1.01
CA ARG A 141 16.92 17.76 -1.15
C ARG A 141 17.12 17.01 0.17
N VAL A 142 17.36 17.72 1.27
CA VAL A 142 17.58 17.10 2.59
C VAL A 142 16.37 16.26 3.01
N VAL A 143 15.16 16.79 2.87
CA VAL A 143 13.94 16.06 3.29
C VAL A 143 13.63 14.87 2.40
N ALA A 144 13.84 15.00 1.08
CA ALA A 144 13.64 13.89 0.16
C ALA A 144 14.63 12.75 0.46
N ILE A 145 15.92 13.07 0.62
CA ILE A 145 16.94 12.08 0.99
C ILE A 145 16.58 11.44 2.34
N ALA A 146 16.25 12.24 3.37
CA ALA A 146 15.88 11.70 4.68
C ALA A 146 14.69 10.75 4.62
N TYR A 147 13.66 11.06 3.82
CA TYR A 147 12.52 10.20 3.59
C TYR A 147 12.93 8.85 3.00
N PHE A 148 13.62 8.86 1.86
CA PHE A 148 13.99 7.62 1.18
C PHE A 148 15.02 6.79 1.96
N THR A 149 15.88 7.42 2.76
CA THR A 149 16.81 6.71 3.67
C THR A 149 16.07 6.00 4.81
N GLN A 150 14.99 6.58 5.34
CA GLN A 150 14.25 6.01 6.49
C GLN A 150 13.07 5.12 6.08
N ALA A 151 12.79 5.05 4.77
CA ALA A 151 11.72 4.25 4.23
C ALA A 151 11.99 2.75 4.38
N ARG A 152 10.91 1.97 4.32
CA ARG A 152 10.98 0.51 4.34
C ARG A 152 10.92 -0.02 2.92
N TYR A 153 11.78 -0.99 2.60
CA TYR A 153 11.82 -1.60 1.29
C TYR A 153 11.70 -3.11 1.38
N TYR A 154 11.04 -3.68 0.38
CA TYR A 154 11.27 -5.07 -0.02
C TYR A 154 12.46 -5.07 -0.98
N PRO A 155 13.52 -5.86 -0.71
CA PRO A 155 14.71 -5.88 -1.55
C PRO A 155 14.40 -6.37 -2.97
N ALA A 156 15.33 -6.13 -3.88
CA ALA A 156 15.34 -6.81 -5.17
C ALA A 156 15.63 -8.30 -4.94
N LEU A 157 15.04 -9.15 -5.77
CA LEU A 157 15.28 -10.58 -5.80
C LEU A 157 15.97 -10.97 -7.11
N ARG A 158 17.00 -11.80 -7.00
CA ARG A 158 17.62 -12.53 -8.11
C ARG A 158 17.50 -14.01 -7.83
N ASN A 159 16.83 -14.76 -8.71
CA ASN A 159 16.54 -16.18 -8.51
C ASN A 159 15.87 -16.47 -7.16
N GLY A 160 14.94 -15.61 -6.73
CA GLY A 160 14.23 -15.73 -5.45
C GLY A 160 15.04 -15.33 -4.21
N SER A 161 16.32 -14.98 -4.35
CA SER A 161 17.18 -14.55 -3.23
C SER A 161 17.34 -13.03 -3.21
N PRO A 162 17.29 -12.37 -2.03
CA PRO A 162 17.54 -10.93 -1.92
C PRO A 162 18.93 -10.53 -2.44
N VAL A 163 18.99 -9.44 -3.20
CA VAL A 163 20.23 -8.84 -3.70
C VAL A 163 20.21 -7.33 -3.48
N THR A 164 21.40 -6.74 -3.31
CA THR A 164 21.54 -5.28 -3.33
C THR A 164 21.25 -4.76 -4.73
N ALA A 165 20.46 -3.69 -4.84
CA ALA A 165 20.11 -3.08 -6.11
C ALA A 165 19.72 -1.60 -5.94
N PRO A 166 19.86 -0.78 -7.01
CA PRO A 166 19.44 0.60 -6.98
C PRO A 166 17.90 0.70 -6.94
N PHE A 167 17.41 1.64 -6.14
CA PHE A 167 16.02 2.09 -6.15
C PHE A 167 15.95 3.53 -6.66
N HIS A 168 15.05 3.79 -7.59
CA HIS A 168 14.78 5.13 -8.10
C HIS A 168 13.40 5.59 -7.64
N GLY A 169 13.39 6.48 -6.65
CA GLY A 169 12.18 7.09 -6.12
C GLY A 169 11.96 8.49 -6.68
N SER A 170 10.71 8.91 -6.75
CA SER A 170 10.39 10.31 -6.96
C SER A 170 9.35 10.78 -5.97
N ILE A 171 9.46 12.02 -5.55
CA ILE A 171 8.54 12.69 -4.65
C ILE A 171 8.18 14.04 -5.26
N ASN A 172 6.88 14.30 -5.42
CA ASN A 172 6.38 15.58 -5.89
C ASN A 172 5.95 16.42 -4.69
N TRP A 173 6.30 17.70 -4.67
CA TRP A 173 5.99 18.61 -3.57
C TRP A 173 5.11 19.73 -4.12
N SER A 174 3.87 19.80 -3.63
CA SER A 174 2.87 20.81 -4.01
C SER A 174 2.41 21.54 -2.75
N ALA A 175 2.41 22.88 -2.78
CA ALA A 175 1.92 23.69 -1.66
C ALA A 175 0.38 23.78 -1.60
N ALA A 176 -0.34 23.14 -2.52
CA ALA A 176 -1.81 23.06 -2.50
C ALA A 176 -2.34 22.01 -1.49
N HIS A 177 -1.45 21.24 -0.87
CA HIS A 177 -1.73 20.07 -0.02
C HIS A 177 -0.82 20.02 1.23
N PRO A 178 -0.70 21.10 2.04
CA PRO A 178 0.20 21.12 3.20
C PRO A 178 -0.27 20.20 4.34
N ASP A 179 -1.59 20.01 4.48
CA ASP A 179 -2.21 19.34 5.63
C ASP A 179 -2.59 17.87 5.39
N ASP A 180 -2.96 17.51 4.15
CA ASP A 180 -3.37 16.14 3.79
C ASP A 180 -2.19 15.28 3.31
N GLN A 181 -1.02 15.89 3.12
CA GLN A 181 0.19 15.21 2.65
C GLN A 181 -0.03 14.48 1.31
N ASP A 182 -1.04 14.88 0.52
CA ASP A 182 -1.38 14.25 -0.78
C ASP A 182 -0.48 14.71 -1.94
N GLY A 183 0.60 15.45 -1.64
CA GLY A 183 1.70 15.70 -2.57
C GLY A 183 2.39 14.41 -3.06
N PHE A 184 2.23 13.29 -2.33
CA PHE A 184 2.83 12.00 -2.63
C PHE A 184 2.06 11.21 -3.72
N ARG A 185 2.08 11.70 -4.96
CA ARG A 185 1.75 10.89 -6.15
C ARG A 185 2.99 10.37 -6.85
#